data_AF-A0A255TB63-F1
#
_entry.id   AF-A0A255TB63-F1
#
_cell.length_a   1.000
_cell.length_b   1.000
_cell.length_c   1.000
_cell.angle_alpha   90.00
_cell.angle_beta   90.00
_cell.angle_gamma   90.00
#
_symmetry.space_group_name_H-M   'P 1'
#
loop_
_entity.id
_entity.type
_entity.pdbx_description
1 polymer ?
#
loop_
_entity_poly.entity_id
_entity_poly.type
_entity_poly.pdbx_seq_one_letter_code
_entity_poly.pdbx_strand_id
1 'polypeptide(L)' 'MKVVLAEKQKTNKWLAEQLDCVPTTVSKWCTNACQPPMETYIKNSKLLDVELTDLVRLE' A
#
# COMPACT_ATOMS: atom_id res chain seq x y z
N MET A 1 -3.96 -4.33 1.67
CA MET A 1 -3.54 -3.25 0.73
C MET A 1 -4.43 -3.07 -0.52
N LYS A 2 -4.60 -4.06 -1.42
CA LYS A 2 -5.39 -3.89 -2.66
C LYS A 2 -6.83 -3.41 -2.43
N VAL A 3 -7.48 -3.97 -1.41
CA VAL A 3 -8.85 -3.61 -1.00
C VAL A 3 -8.89 -2.15 -0.55
N VAL A 4 -8.01 -1.78 0.38
CA VAL A 4 -7.86 -0.41 0.89
C VAL A 4 -7.67 0.65 -0.21
N LEU A 5 -6.83 0.36 -1.20
CA LEU A 5 -6.62 1.25 -2.35
C LEU A 5 -7.90 1.41 -3.17
N ALA A 6 -8.66 0.34 -3.37
CA ALA A 6 -9.94 0.38 -4.06
C ALA A 6 -11.01 1.15 -3.27
N GLU A 7 -11.10 0.95 -1.95
CA GLU A 7 -12.03 1.66 -1.07
C GLU A 7 -11.74 3.17 -1.02
N LYS A 8 -10.46 3.55 -0.97
CA LYS A 8 -10.04 4.96 -0.98
C LYS A 8 -9.99 5.55 -2.39
N GLN A 9 -10.39 4.80 -3.42
CA GLN A 9 -10.30 5.16 -4.85
C GLN A 9 -8.92 5.69 -5.27
N LYS A 10 -7.84 5.12 -4.72
CA LYS A 10 -6.47 5.48 -5.06
C LYS A 10 -5.88 4.49 -6.03
N THR A 11 -5.09 4.99 -6.99
CA THR A 11 -4.40 4.14 -7.96
C THR A 11 -3.04 3.69 -7.44
N ASN A 12 -2.55 2.54 -7.93
CA ASN A 12 -1.20 2.08 -7.60
C ASN A 12 -0.13 3.10 -8.01
N LYS A 13 -0.34 3.84 -9.11
CA LYS A 13 0.53 4.93 -9.54
C LYS A 13 0.57 6.06 -8.51
N TRP A 14 -0.60 6.49 -8.03
CA TRP A 14 -0.68 7.55 -7.02
C TRP A 14 0.09 7.19 -5.75
N LEU A 15 -0.06 5.96 -5.25
CA LEU A 15 0.67 5.50 -4.07
C LEU A 15 2.19 5.44 -4.32
N ALA A 16 2.59 5.00 -5.52
CA ALA A 16 3.99 4.97 -5.92
C ALA A 16 4.61 6.37 -5.94
N GLU A 17 3.88 7.37 -6.45
CA GLU A 17 4.33 8.77 -6.43
C GLU A 17 4.47 9.31 -5.00
N GLN A 18 3.55 8.97 -4.08
CA GLN A 18 3.65 9.42 -2.68
C GLN A 18 4.81 8.76 -1.92
N LEU A 19 5.21 7.55 -2.31
CA LEU A 19 6.29 6.80 -1.68
C LEU A 19 7.63 6.93 -2.41
N ASP A 20 7.69 7.73 -3.48
CA ASP A 20 8.82 7.84 -4.39
C ASP A 20 9.34 6.45 -4.84
N CYS A 21 8.41 5.58 -5.22
CA CYS A 21 8.71 4.20 -5.58
C CYS A 21 8.09 3.81 -6.92
N VAL A 22 8.58 2.72 -7.50
CA VAL A 22 8.11 2.26 -8.81
C VAL A 22 6.70 1.65 -8.67
N PRO A 23 5.74 1.97 -9.55
CA PRO A 23 4.37 1.42 -9.48
C PRO A 23 4.32 -0.11 -9.60
N THR A 24 5.32 -0.73 -10.23
CA THR A 24 5.48 -2.19 -10.26
C THR A 24 5.79 -2.77 -8.88
N THR A 25 6.48 -2.04 -8.01
CA THR A 25 6.76 -2.42 -6.63
C THR A 25 5.48 -2.43 -5.80
N VAL A 26 4.64 -1.38 -5.91
CA VAL A 26 3.31 -1.34 -5.27
C VAL A 26 2.44 -2.50 -5.77
N SER A 27 2.52 -2.81 -7.05
CA SER A 27 1.78 -3.94 -7.63
C SER A 27 2.22 -5.28 -7.02
N LYS A 28 3.52 -5.48 -6.82
CA LYS A 28 4.08 -6.66 -6.12
C LYS A 28 3.64 -6.74 -4.65
N TRP A 29 3.50 -5.60 -3.96
CA TRP A 29 2.97 -5.55 -2.60
C TRP A 29 1.49 -5.97 -2.55
N CYS A 30 0.69 -5.50 -3.51
CA CYS A 30 -0.71 -5.88 -3.62
C CYS A 30 -0.92 -7.38 -3.96
N THR A 31 0.03 -8.01 -4.66
CA THR A 31 -0.03 -9.44 -4.99
C THR A 31 0.68 -10.35 -3.99
N ASN A 32 1.16 -9.82 -2.85
CA ASN A 32 2.02 -10.53 -1.88
C ASN A 32 3.31 -11.13 -2.50
N ALA A 33 3.72 -10.68 -3.68
CA ALA A 33 4.96 -11.14 -4.30
C ALA A 33 6.21 -10.58 -3.61
N CYS A 34 6.08 -9.44 -2.94
CA CYS A 34 7.12 -8.83 -2.11
C CYS A 34 6.43 -8.09 -0.96
N GLN A 35 7.00 -8.10 0.25
CA GLN A 35 6.49 -7.27 1.33
C GLN A 35 7.18 -5.91 1.35
N PRO A 36 6.43 -4.80 1.51
CA PRO A 36 7.02 -3.51 1.81
C PRO A 36 7.72 -3.54 3.18
N PRO A 37 8.73 -2.68 3.39
CA PRO A 37 9.27 -2.47 4.73
C PRO A 37 8.22 -1.82 5.64
N MET A 38 8.38 -1.99 6.95
CA MET A 38 7.44 -1.46 7.94
C MET A 38 7.24 0.06 7.82
N GLU A 39 8.30 0.79 7.46
CA GLU A 39 8.23 2.24 7.22
C GLU A 39 7.23 2.60 6.10
N THR A 40 7.21 1.80 5.03
CA THR A 40 6.25 1.98 3.93
C THR A 40 4.83 1.69 4.40
N TYR A 41 4.61 0.67 5.23
CA TYR A 41 3.29 0.42 5.81
C TYR A 41 2.80 1.61 6.64
N ILE A 42 3.65 2.20 7.48
CA ILE A 42 3.32 3.37 8.30
C ILE A 42 3.03 4.59 7.43
N LYS A 43 3.81 4.83 6.37
CA LYS A 43 3.55 5.91 5.41
C LYS A 43 2.20 5.71 4.72
N ASN A 44 1.90 4.50 4.27
CA ASN A 44 0.64 4.17 3.63
C ASN A 44 -0.55 4.34 4.57
N SER A 45 -0.43 3.92 5.84
CA SER A 45 -1.51 4.04 6.81
C SER A 45 -1.87 5.51 7.06
N LYS A 46 -0.85 6.38 7.12
CA LYS A 46 -1.01 7.83 7.23
C LYS A 46 -1.58 8.48 5.96
N LEU A 47 -1.09 8.08 4.78
CA LEU A 47 -1.53 8.63 3.48
C LEU A 47 -2.97 8.25 3.13
N LEU A 48 -3.35 7.02 3.47
CA LEU A 48 -4.68 6.47 3.18
C LEU A 48 -5.66 6.74 4.32
N ASP A 49 -5.21 7.25 5.46
CA ASP A 49 -5.99 7.44 6.69
C ASP A 49 -6.71 6.14 7.07
N VAL A 50 -5.91 5.10 7.30
CA VAL A 50 -6.34 3.74 7.67
C VAL A 50 -5.41 3.17 8.73
N GLU A 51 -5.87 2.13 9.41
CA GLU A 51 -5.05 1.41 10.37
C GLU A 51 -4.03 0.49 9.66
N LEU A 52 -2.89 0.23 10.30
CA LEU A 52 -1.87 -0.67 9.77
C LEU A 52 -2.41 -2.09 9.55
N THR A 53 -3.27 -2.56 10.45
CA THR A 53 -3.99 -3.84 10.40
C THR A 53 -4.82 -3.99 9.12
N ASP A 54 -5.30 -2.89 8.54
CA ASP A 54 -6.07 -2.87 7.29
C ASP A 54 -5.17 -3.08 6.05
N LEU A 55 -3.89 -2.70 6.17
CA LEU A 55 -2.91 -2.87 5.10
C LEU A 55 -2.36 -4.30 5.02
N VAL A 56 -2.28 -4.99 6.16
CA VAL A 56 -1.77 -6.36 6.29
C VAL A 56 -2.93 -7.34 6.22
N ARG A 57 -2.76 -8.48 5.55
CA ARG A 57 -3.72 -9.59 5.67
C ARG A 57 -3.35 -10.40 6.91
N LEU A 58 -4.23 -10.42 7.91
CA LEU A 58 -4.21 -11.40 8.99
C LEU A 58 -4.96 -12.63 8.46
N GLU A 59 -4.22 -13.67 8.09
CA GLU A 59 -4.74 -15.04 7.94
C GLU A 59 -4.15 -15.90 9.06
#